data_AF-A0A7V2KN25-F1
#
_entry.id   AF-A0A7V2KN25-F1
#
_cell.length_a   1.000
_cell.length_b   1.000
_cell.length_c   1.000
_cell.angle_alpha   90.00
_cell.angle_beta   90.00
_cell.angle_gamma   90.00
#
_symmetry.space_group_name_H-M   'P 1'
#
loop_
_entity.id
_entity.type
_entity.pdbx_description
1 polymer ?
#
loop_
_entity_poly.entity_id
_entity_poly.type
_entity_poly.pdbx_seq_one_letter_code
_entity_poly.pdbx_strand_id
1 'polypeptide(L)'
;MAGVKVKVRGIYSTALTKILLERGFTIIEPSPVIRERFGIERAREPEDALILDKGDKQGILVEGERESVNLVVAALRSVLPEAIYRPTSQPAPSLEAMETRSLTWAEFVKLGRQGFEIEFPANCKLVLDGLRAEVSPTLSGHHLLKIIDAGRVDAAEAGLGGLPGEGEALAKALKKELVYRHYQEGRAIFINHAKLNGASFKLRGRIREFYGSCGLRIERRFRGKGNYDGLGVPMEEGDWGLVEAEEGSWVCKRSYFSLGGELKGEVYNINTPIEFYPDMLYYIDLEVDVVRWPDGRTAVIDTEGLEEGLRQGFLTEELTSRALSLARDLEARLQGAQGR
;
A
#
# COMPACT_ATOMS: atom_id res chain seq x y z
N MET A 1 -28.32 7.18 19.88
CA MET A 1 -27.52 8.23 19.22
C MET A 1 -27.64 7.99 17.73
N ALA A 2 -27.86 9.03 16.92
CA ALA A 2 -27.79 8.86 15.46
C ALA A 2 -26.38 8.37 15.10
N GLY A 3 -26.26 7.35 14.24
CA GLY A 3 -24.96 6.85 13.81
C GLY A 3 -24.23 7.91 12.97
N VAL A 4 -22.91 7.98 13.10
CA VAL A 4 -22.03 8.92 12.36
C VAL A 4 -22.38 8.89 10.87
N LYS A 5 -22.62 10.07 10.27
CA LYS A 5 -23.01 10.23 8.87
C LYS A 5 -21.78 10.35 7.98
N VAL A 6 -21.63 9.41 7.05
CA VAL A 6 -20.46 9.31 6.19
C VAL A 6 -20.85 9.40 4.73
N LYS A 7 -20.14 10.24 3.98
CA LYS A 7 -20.22 10.28 2.52
C LYS A 7 -19.00 9.60 1.94
N VAL A 8 -19.21 8.66 1.01
CA VAL A 8 -18.13 7.90 0.38
C VAL A 8 -18.16 8.10 -1.14
N ARG A 9 -17.00 8.36 -1.74
CA ARG A 9 -16.80 8.45 -3.19
C ARG A 9 -15.49 7.81 -3.59
N GLY A 10 -15.43 7.35 -4.84
CA GLY A 10 -14.25 6.77 -5.44
C GLY A 10 -14.36 5.26 -5.70
N ILE A 11 -13.27 4.66 -6.15
CA ILE A 11 -13.26 3.26 -6.60
C ILE A 11 -13.50 2.28 -5.45
N TYR A 12 -13.10 2.64 -4.23
CA TYR A 12 -13.28 1.81 -3.03
C TYR A 12 -14.68 1.89 -2.42
N SER A 13 -15.58 2.72 -2.97
CA SER A 13 -16.84 3.11 -2.30
C SER A 13 -17.71 1.93 -1.88
N THR A 14 -17.80 0.87 -2.70
CA THR A 14 -18.70 -0.26 -2.39
C THR A 14 -18.21 -1.05 -1.19
N ALA A 15 -16.92 -1.40 -1.16
CA ALA A 15 -16.32 -2.14 -0.05
C ALA A 15 -16.36 -1.31 1.24
N LEU A 16 -16.02 -0.02 1.16
CA LEU A 16 -16.05 0.87 2.31
C LEU A 16 -17.48 1.09 2.83
N THR A 17 -18.48 1.23 1.95
CA THR A 17 -19.89 1.31 2.36
C THR A 17 -20.32 0.06 3.14
N LYS A 18 -19.95 -1.14 2.68
CA LYS A 18 -20.24 -2.39 3.42
C LYS A 18 -19.66 -2.37 4.83
N ILE A 19 -18.36 -2.10 4.95
CA ILE A 19 -17.64 -2.00 6.23
C ILE A 19 -18.31 -1.02 7.20
N LEU A 20 -18.74 0.14 6.69
CA LEU A 20 -19.35 1.21 7.47
C LEU A 20 -20.78 0.85 7.90
N LEU A 21 -21.61 0.31 7.01
CA LEU A 21 -22.97 -0.12 7.34
C LEU A 21 -22.96 -1.22 8.43
N GLU A 22 -22.07 -2.20 8.31
CA GLU A 22 -21.91 -3.29 9.30
C GLU A 22 -21.50 -2.78 10.69
N ARG A 23 -20.92 -1.58 10.77
CA ARG A 23 -20.53 -0.92 12.03
C ARG A 23 -21.50 0.16 12.49
N GLY A 24 -22.68 0.25 11.86
CA GLY A 24 -23.74 1.17 12.28
C GLY A 24 -23.55 2.63 11.85
N PHE A 25 -22.68 2.91 10.88
CA PHE A 25 -22.58 4.23 10.26
C PHE A 25 -23.75 4.48 9.32
N THR A 26 -24.15 5.74 9.17
CA THR A 26 -25.19 6.16 8.24
C THR A 26 -24.55 6.64 6.94
N ILE A 27 -24.87 6.03 5.80
CA ILE A 27 -24.35 6.47 4.51
C ILE A 27 -25.22 7.57 3.94
N ILE A 28 -24.65 8.76 3.77
CA ILE A 28 -25.36 9.90 3.19
C ILE A 28 -24.97 10.15 1.73
N GLU A 29 -25.91 10.73 0.99
CA GLU A 29 -25.78 10.94 -0.45
C GLU A 29 -25.18 9.74 -1.23
N PRO A 30 -25.65 8.49 -1.04
CA PRO A 30 -25.13 7.36 -1.80
C PRO A 30 -25.32 7.56 -3.32
N SER A 31 -24.36 7.11 -4.12
CA SER A 31 -24.50 7.08 -5.58
C SER A 31 -25.63 6.11 -5.98
N PRO A 32 -26.21 6.24 -7.20
CA PRO A 32 -27.26 5.31 -7.64
C PRO A 32 -26.86 3.84 -7.52
N VAL A 33 -25.60 3.54 -7.85
CA VAL A 33 -25.02 2.19 -7.76
C VAL A 33 -24.95 1.70 -6.31
N ILE A 34 -24.56 2.56 -5.37
CA ILE A 34 -24.51 2.18 -3.95
C ILE A 34 -25.93 1.97 -3.39
N ARG A 35 -26.90 2.79 -3.80
CA ARG A 35 -28.31 2.62 -3.41
C ARG A 35 -28.87 1.27 -3.86
N GLU A 36 -28.61 0.90 -5.10
CA GLU A 36 -29.05 -0.37 -5.67
C GLU A 36 -28.44 -1.56 -4.92
N ARG A 37 -27.12 -1.53 -4.68
CA ARG A 37 -26.39 -2.63 -4.03
C ARG A 37 -26.79 -2.87 -2.57
N PHE A 38 -27.06 -1.81 -1.82
CA PHE A 38 -27.31 -1.92 -0.37
C PHE A 38 -28.76 -1.65 0.04
N GLY A 39 -29.66 -1.35 -0.92
CA GLY A 39 -31.06 -1.06 -0.63
C GLY A 39 -31.27 0.18 0.25
N ILE A 40 -30.34 1.14 0.22
CA ILE A 40 -30.38 2.33 1.07
C ILE A 40 -30.99 3.55 0.36
N GLU A 41 -31.74 4.35 1.12
CA GLU A 41 -32.33 5.58 0.62
C GLU A 41 -31.34 6.75 0.64
N ARG A 42 -31.63 7.76 -0.19
CA ARG A 42 -30.80 8.96 -0.24
C ARG A 42 -31.23 9.95 0.85
N ALA A 43 -30.43 10.07 1.90
CA ALA A 43 -30.49 11.23 2.80
C ALA A 43 -29.72 12.42 2.21
N ARG A 44 -30.28 13.62 2.33
CA ARG A 44 -29.65 14.91 1.96
C ARG A 44 -29.39 15.72 3.23
N GLU A 45 -28.51 15.19 4.06
CA GLU A 45 -28.02 15.85 5.26
C GLU A 45 -26.53 16.14 5.11
N PRO A 46 -25.96 17.07 5.91
CA PRO A 46 -24.51 17.24 5.99
C PRO A 46 -23.84 15.96 6.49
N GLU A 47 -22.69 15.62 5.89
CA GLU A 47 -21.77 14.58 6.39
C GLU A 47 -21.02 15.04 7.63
N ASP A 48 -20.81 14.10 8.55
CA ASP A 48 -19.86 14.28 9.66
C ASP A 48 -18.43 13.90 9.22
N ALA A 49 -18.33 12.95 8.28
CA ALA A 49 -17.07 12.55 7.62
C ALA A 49 -17.23 12.28 6.11
N LEU A 50 -16.23 12.69 5.34
CA LEU A 50 -16.12 12.48 3.91
C LEU A 50 -14.94 11.54 3.61
N ILE A 51 -15.19 10.54 2.77
CA ILE A 51 -14.17 9.61 2.27
C ILE A 51 -14.06 9.74 0.76
N LEU A 52 -12.85 10.01 0.26
CA LEU A 52 -12.52 10.15 -1.16
C LEU A 52 -11.31 9.29 -1.52
N ASP A 53 -11.16 8.89 -2.78
CA ASP A 53 -9.88 8.33 -3.26
C ASP A 53 -8.74 9.35 -3.08
N LYS A 54 -7.54 8.85 -2.74
CA LYS A 54 -6.30 9.62 -2.94
C LYS A 54 -6.12 9.96 -4.43
N GLY A 55 -5.36 11.01 -4.72
CA GLY A 55 -5.08 11.44 -6.10
C GLY A 55 -4.40 10.36 -6.96
N ASP A 56 -3.56 9.52 -6.36
CA ASP A 56 -2.91 8.37 -7.00
C ASP A 56 -3.74 7.07 -6.95
N LYS A 57 -4.91 7.12 -6.29
CA LYS A 57 -5.82 5.99 -6.07
C LYS A 57 -5.23 4.82 -5.27
N GLN A 58 -4.07 4.98 -4.65
CA GLN A 58 -3.43 3.95 -3.81
C GLN A 58 -4.05 3.84 -2.40
N GLY A 59 -5.14 4.56 -2.16
CA GLY A 59 -5.81 4.61 -0.88
C GLY A 59 -6.91 5.67 -0.88
N ILE A 60 -7.25 6.16 0.31
CA ILE A 60 -8.30 7.15 0.53
C ILE A 60 -7.84 8.31 1.42
N LEU A 61 -8.58 9.40 1.34
CA LEU A 61 -8.59 10.51 2.28
C LEU A 61 -9.89 10.44 3.09
N VAL A 62 -9.78 10.59 4.40
CA VAL A 62 -10.91 10.69 5.34
C VAL A 62 -10.83 12.04 6.02
N GLU A 63 -11.83 12.90 5.86
CA GLU A 63 -11.82 14.25 6.44
C GLU A 63 -13.19 14.61 7.02
N GLY A 64 -13.20 15.34 8.13
CA GLY A 64 -14.47 15.65 8.79
C GLY A 64 -14.30 16.18 10.21
N GLU A 65 -15.37 16.04 10.98
CA GLU A 65 -15.34 16.22 12.43
C GLU A 65 -14.39 15.19 13.07
N ARG A 66 -13.58 15.65 14.02
CA ARG A 66 -12.54 14.85 14.68
C ARG A 66 -13.06 13.53 15.26
N GLU A 67 -14.14 13.56 16.03
CA GLU A 67 -14.70 12.35 16.65
C GLU A 67 -15.21 11.36 15.60
N SER A 68 -15.98 11.86 14.64
CA SER A 68 -16.51 11.09 13.51
C SER A 68 -15.41 10.46 12.66
N VAL A 69 -14.34 11.19 12.34
CA VAL A 69 -13.17 10.68 11.60
C VAL A 69 -12.43 9.61 12.41
N ASN A 70 -12.23 9.80 13.71
CA ASN A 70 -11.57 8.79 14.55
C ASN A 70 -12.37 7.49 14.62
N LEU A 71 -13.71 7.58 14.69
CA LEU A 71 -14.57 6.39 14.63
C LEU A 71 -14.46 5.68 13.27
N VAL A 72 -14.45 6.42 12.16
CA VAL A 72 -14.21 5.85 10.81
C VAL A 72 -12.84 5.18 10.73
N VAL A 73 -11.78 5.82 11.21
CA VAL A 73 -10.42 5.27 11.18
C VAL A 73 -10.32 4.01 12.03
N ALA A 74 -10.91 4.00 13.23
CA ALA A 74 -10.95 2.82 14.09
C ALA A 74 -11.71 1.65 13.43
N ALA A 75 -12.85 1.95 12.80
CA ALA A 75 -13.62 0.99 12.01
C ALA A 75 -12.77 0.37 10.88
N LEU A 76 -12.10 1.20 10.09
CA LEU A 76 -11.24 0.74 9.00
C LEU A 76 -10.05 -0.07 9.51
N ARG A 77 -9.38 0.38 10.57
CA ARG A 77 -8.22 -0.29 11.17
C ARG A 77 -8.54 -1.70 11.65
N SER A 78 -9.75 -1.93 12.14
CA SER A 78 -10.20 -3.27 12.55
C SER A 78 -10.41 -4.25 11.39
N VAL A 79 -10.60 -3.77 10.15
CA VAL A 79 -10.73 -4.63 8.95
C VAL A 79 -9.43 -4.71 8.16
N LEU A 80 -8.69 -3.61 8.14
CA LEU A 80 -7.52 -3.41 7.29
C LEU A 80 -6.30 -3.13 8.18
N PRO A 81 -5.88 -4.08 9.04
CA PRO A 81 -4.79 -3.84 9.98
C PRO A 81 -3.46 -3.57 9.26
N GLU A 82 -3.32 -4.03 8.02
CA GLU A 82 -2.13 -3.87 7.20
C GLU A 82 -2.15 -2.60 6.31
N ALA A 83 -3.13 -1.71 6.48
CA ALA A 83 -3.14 -0.39 5.84
C ALA A 83 -2.24 0.60 6.60
N ILE A 84 -1.81 1.68 5.92
CA ILE A 84 -0.99 2.74 6.53
C ILE A 84 -1.86 3.96 6.82
N TYR A 85 -1.90 4.42 8.07
CA TYR A 85 -2.82 5.46 8.55
C TYR A 85 -2.08 6.75 8.91
N ARG A 86 -2.03 7.72 8.00
CA ARG A 86 -1.33 8.98 8.22
C ARG A 86 -2.30 10.10 8.59
N PRO A 87 -2.26 10.66 9.81
CA PRO A 87 -2.99 11.89 10.10
C PRO A 87 -2.46 13.04 9.22
N THR A 88 -3.35 13.74 8.51
CA THR A 88 -3.01 14.89 7.66
C THR A 88 -3.15 16.22 8.42
N SER A 89 -3.69 16.17 9.62
CA SER A 89 -3.90 17.31 10.52
C SER A 89 -3.04 17.16 11.77
N GLN A 90 -2.62 18.28 12.35
CA GLN A 90 -1.91 18.24 13.63
C GLN A 90 -2.81 17.63 14.73
N PRO A 91 -2.22 16.86 15.67
CA PRO A 91 -2.95 16.38 16.83
C PRO A 91 -3.55 17.56 17.61
N ALA A 92 -4.68 17.34 18.26
CA ALA A 92 -5.25 18.34 19.14
C ALA A 92 -4.25 18.64 20.27
N PRO A 93 -4.06 19.90 20.67
CA PRO A 93 -3.24 20.24 21.82
C PRO A 93 -3.83 19.59 23.08
N SER A 94 -2.96 19.28 24.05
CA SER A 94 -3.40 18.76 25.36
C SER A 94 -4.31 19.76 26.08
N LEU A 95 -5.15 19.27 27.00
CA LEU A 95 -6.02 20.12 27.81
C LEU A 95 -5.21 21.22 28.54
N GLU A 96 -4.06 20.88 29.11
CA GLU A 96 -3.13 21.84 29.74
C GLU A 96 -2.62 22.91 28.76
N ALA A 97 -2.34 22.54 27.50
CA ALA A 97 -1.94 23.47 26.46
C ALA A 97 -3.11 24.32 25.92
N MET A 98 -4.36 23.90 26.15
CA MET A 98 -5.56 24.65 25.79
C MET A 98 -5.99 25.64 26.87
N GLU A 99 -5.81 25.32 28.15
CA GLU A 99 -6.20 26.19 29.28
C GLU A 99 -5.52 27.57 29.23
N THR A 100 -4.33 27.66 28.64
CA THR A 100 -3.55 28.89 28.52
C THR A 100 -3.74 29.62 27.18
N ARG A 101 -4.55 29.08 26.26
CA ARG A 101 -4.71 29.62 24.91
C ARG A 101 -6.10 30.23 24.69
N SER A 102 -6.12 31.53 24.35
CA SER A 102 -7.29 32.13 23.69
C SER A 102 -7.27 31.77 22.22
N LEU A 103 -8.32 31.09 21.75
CA LEU A 103 -8.45 30.65 20.37
C LEU A 103 -9.42 31.55 19.61
N THR A 104 -9.07 31.90 18.38
CA THR A 104 -10.04 32.45 17.43
C THR A 104 -11.09 31.39 17.06
N TRP A 105 -12.25 31.82 16.58
CA TRP A 105 -13.28 30.91 16.08
C TRP A 105 -12.75 29.99 14.96
N ALA A 106 -11.91 30.52 14.08
CA ALA A 106 -11.28 29.75 13.00
C ALA A 106 -10.36 28.64 13.55
N GLU A 107 -9.57 28.93 14.59
CA GLU A 107 -8.73 27.94 15.26
C GLU A 107 -9.57 26.90 16.00
N PHE A 108 -10.64 27.31 16.69
CA PHE A 108 -11.57 26.39 17.36
C PHE A 108 -12.22 25.42 16.36
N VAL A 109 -12.72 25.91 15.23
CA VAL A 109 -13.28 25.07 14.16
C VAL A 109 -12.22 24.13 13.59
N LYS A 110 -10.98 24.60 13.40
CA LYS A 110 -9.88 23.76 12.91
C LYS A 110 -9.50 22.64 13.89
N LEU A 111 -9.56 22.90 15.19
CA LEU A 111 -9.32 21.88 16.23
C LEU A 111 -10.40 20.79 16.22
N GLY A 112 -11.65 21.15 15.94
CA GLY A 112 -12.77 20.21 15.80
C GLY A 112 -12.73 19.36 14.52
N ARG A 113 -11.78 19.62 13.62
CA ARG A 113 -11.62 18.84 12.38
C ARG A 113 -10.37 17.97 12.40
N GLN A 114 -10.43 16.88 11.65
CA GLN A 114 -9.29 16.00 11.43
C GLN A 114 -9.35 15.43 10.02
N GLY A 115 -8.17 15.10 9.51
CA GLY A 115 -7.99 14.37 8.27
C GLY A 115 -7.02 13.21 8.46
N PHE A 116 -7.24 12.16 7.68
CA PHE A 116 -6.34 11.02 7.52
C PHE A 116 -6.16 10.71 6.04
N GLU A 117 -4.93 10.37 5.69
CA GLU A 117 -4.59 9.65 4.48
C GLU A 117 -4.39 8.19 4.85
N ILE A 118 -5.14 7.30 4.22
CA ILE A 118 -5.05 5.86 4.47
C ILE A 118 -4.60 5.20 3.18
N GLU A 119 -3.42 4.59 3.20
CA GLU A 119 -2.89 3.86 2.05
C GLU A 119 -3.23 2.38 2.12
N PHE A 120 -3.60 1.80 0.99
CA PHE A 120 -4.02 0.41 0.87
C PHE A 120 -2.97 -0.38 0.08
N PRO A 121 -2.09 -1.15 0.72
CA PRO A 121 -1.21 -2.07 0.00
C PRO A 121 -2.02 -3.25 -0.59
N ALA A 122 -1.36 -4.10 -1.39
CA ALA A 122 -2.03 -5.12 -2.21
C ALA A 122 -3.03 -5.99 -1.42
N ASN A 123 -2.63 -6.47 -0.26
CA ASN A 123 -3.43 -7.25 0.69
C ASN A 123 -4.71 -6.51 1.14
N CYS A 124 -4.64 -5.20 1.43
CA CYS A 124 -5.83 -4.41 1.76
C CYS A 124 -6.75 -4.26 0.55
N LYS A 125 -6.19 -4.06 -0.65
CA LYS A 125 -6.98 -4.02 -1.88
C LYS A 125 -7.69 -5.35 -2.13
N LEU A 126 -7.03 -6.48 -1.88
CA LEU A 126 -7.62 -7.82 -1.99
C LEU A 126 -8.74 -8.05 -0.97
N VAL A 127 -8.58 -7.60 0.28
CA VAL A 127 -9.66 -7.65 1.28
C VAL A 127 -10.86 -6.82 0.83
N LEU A 128 -10.62 -5.62 0.30
CA LEU A 128 -11.67 -4.74 -0.23
C LEU A 128 -12.33 -5.34 -1.49
N ASP A 129 -11.58 -6.00 -2.38
CA ASP A 129 -12.13 -6.75 -3.51
C ASP A 129 -13.06 -7.86 -3.02
N GLY A 130 -12.66 -8.61 -1.99
CA GLY A 130 -13.49 -9.67 -1.40
C GLY A 130 -14.79 -9.15 -0.79
N LEU A 131 -14.72 -8.09 0.01
CA LEU A 131 -15.89 -7.43 0.58
C LEU A 131 -16.84 -6.88 -0.50
N ARG A 132 -16.28 -6.38 -1.60
CA ARG A 132 -17.05 -5.93 -2.76
C ARG A 132 -17.74 -7.11 -3.46
N ALA A 133 -17.05 -8.25 -3.59
CA ALA A 133 -17.55 -9.46 -4.22
C ALA A 133 -18.80 -10.03 -3.53
N GLU A 134 -18.98 -9.79 -2.23
CA GLU A 134 -20.17 -10.21 -1.48
C GLU A 134 -21.46 -9.49 -1.90
N VAL A 135 -21.37 -8.33 -2.56
CA VAL A 135 -22.53 -7.48 -2.91
C VAL A 135 -22.61 -7.12 -4.39
N SER A 136 -21.59 -7.46 -5.17
CA SER A 136 -21.49 -7.16 -6.60
C SER A 136 -20.52 -8.13 -7.26
N PRO A 137 -20.79 -8.63 -8.49
CA PRO A 137 -19.78 -9.31 -9.28
C PRO A 137 -18.51 -8.47 -9.32
N THR A 138 -17.38 -9.09 -8.94
CA THR A 138 -16.09 -8.41 -8.75
C THR A 138 -14.97 -9.31 -9.23
N LEU A 139 -14.08 -8.77 -10.06
CA LEU A 139 -12.88 -9.49 -10.51
C LEU A 139 -11.83 -9.53 -9.40
N SER A 140 -11.03 -10.60 -9.38
CA SER A 140 -9.83 -10.65 -8.56
C SER A 140 -8.85 -9.54 -8.96
N GLY A 141 -8.34 -8.78 -8.00
CA GLY A 141 -7.50 -7.61 -8.27
C GLY A 141 -8.27 -6.41 -8.84
N HIS A 142 -9.59 -6.33 -8.62
CA HIS A 142 -10.45 -5.24 -9.09
C HIS A 142 -9.85 -3.86 -8.81
N HIS A 143 -9.50 -3.55 -7.55
CA HIS A 143 -8.99 -2.21 -7.23
C HIS A 143 -7.66 -1.91 -7.92
N LEU A 144 -6.73 -2.89 -8.01
CA LEU A 144 -5.47 -2.70 -8.74
C LEU A 144 -5.72 -2.43 -10.22
N LEU A 145 -6.58 -3.22 -10.87
CA LEU A 145 -6.90 -3.05 -12.28
C LEU A 145 -7.70 -1.76 -12.52
N LYS A 146 -8.53 -1.32 -11.57
CA LYS A 146 -9.27 -0.05 -11.62
C LYS A 146 -8.35 1.17 -11.63
N ILE A 147 -7.21 1.10 -10.97
CA ILE A 147 -6.18 2.16 -10.99
C ILE A 147 -5.59 2.27 -12.40
N ILE A 148 -5.44 1.15 -13.10
CA ILE A 148 -4.84 1.10 -14.44
C ILE A 148 -5.86 1.50 -15.52
N ASP A 149 -7.00 0.80 -15.55
CA ASP A 149 -8.05 1.01 -16.55
C ASP A 149 -9.43 0.69 -15.97
N ALA A 150 -10.08 1.71 -15.44
CA ALA A 150 -11.38 1.57 -14.80
C ALA A 150 -12.48 1.06 -15.75
N GLY A 151 -12.45 1.50 -17.02
CA GLY A 151 -13.49 1.21 -18.00
C GLY A 151 -13.43 -0.25 -18.46
N ARG A 152 -12.23 -0.80 -18.63
CA ARG A 152 -12.07 -2.22 -18.97
C ARG A 152 -12.51 -3.15 -17.86
N VAL A 153 -12.25 -2.79 -16.60
CA VAL A 153 -12.78 -3.55 -15.45
C VAL A 153 -14.30 -3.49 -15.41
N ASP A 154 -14.90 -2.32 -15.59
CA ASP A 154 -16.37 -2.19 -15.62
C ASP A 154 -17.00 -3.04 -16.72
N ALA A 155 -16.44 -2.98 -17.93
CA ALA A 155 -16.92 -3.78 -19.07
C ALA A 155 -16.79 -5.29 -18.80
N ALA A 156 -15.69 -5.71 -18.19
CA ALA A 156 -15.45 -7.11 -17.84
C ALA A 156 -16.37 -7.60 -16.72
N GLU A 157 -16.60 -6.79 -15.69
CA GLU A 157 -17.53 -7.14 -14.59
C GLU A 157 -18.99 -7.18 -15.04
N ALA A 158 -19.39 -6.29 -15.95
CA ALA A 158 -20.73 -6.28 -16.52
C ALA A 158 -21.06 -7.57 -17.32
N GLY A 159 -20.03 -8.24 -17.85
CA GLY A 159 -20.16 -9.49 -18.59
C GLY A 159 -20.06 -10.76 -17.75
N LEU A 160 -19.86 -10.68 -16.43
CA LEU A 160 -19.72 -11.87 -15.58
C LEU A 160 -21.06 -12.62 -15.49
N GLY A 161 -21.13 -13.77 -16.17
CA GLY A 161 -22.35 -14.57 -16.37
C GLY A 161 -22.66 -15.59 -15.27
N GLY A 162 -21.94 -15.55 -14.14
CA GLY A 162 -22.20 -16.42 -12.98
C GLY A 162 -21.63 -17.84 -13.07
N LEU A 163 -20.84 -18.16 -14.10
CA LEU A 163 -20.16 -19.46 -14.17
C LEU A 163 -18.97 -19.53 -13.18
N PRO A 164 -18.81 -20.63 -12.42
CA PRO A 164 -17.68 -20.79 -11.51
C PRO A 164 -16.33 -20.68 -12.24
N GLY A 165 -15.43 -19.83 -11.74
CA GLY A 165 -14.06 -19.68 -12.26
C GLY A 165 -13.90 -18.77 -13.48
N GLU A 166 -15.00 -18.33 -14.12
CA GLU A 166 -14.96 -17.42 -15.27
C GLU A 166 -14.31 -16.07 -14.92
N GLY A 167 -14.67 -15.50 -13.76
CA GLY A 167 -14.10 -14.25 -13.28
C GLY A 167 -12.59 -14.32 -13.02
N GLU A 168 -12.09 -15.44 -12.52
CA GLU A 168 -10.65 -15.61 -12.26
C GLU A 168 -9.85 -15.70 -13.57
N ALA A 169 -10.37 -16.45 -14.55
CA ALA A 169 -9.75 -16.53 -15.87
C ALA A 169 -9.73 -15.16 -16.58
N LEU A 170 -10.84 -14.40 -16.48
CA LEU A 170 -10.95 -13.07 -17.04
C LEU A 170 -10.01 -12.06 -16.34
N ALA A 171 -9.93 -12.10 -15.01
CA ALA A 171 -9.01 -11.28 -14.23
C ALA A 171 -7.54 -11.54 -14.65
N LYS A 172 -7.15 -12.82 -14.76
CA LYS A 172 -5.82 -13.20 -15.25
C LYS A 172 -5.54 -12.72 -16.66
N ALA A 173 -6.51 -12.84 -17.57
CA ALA A 173 -6.37 -12.37 -18.94
C ALA A 173 -6.19 -10.85 -19.01
N LEU A 174 -7.02 -10.09 -18.27
CA LEU A 174 -6.90 -8.64 -18.16
C LEU A 174 -5.57 -8.22 -17.56
N LYS A 175 -5.13 -8.86 -16.47
CA LYS A 175 -3.85 -8.56 -15.83
C LYS A 175 -2.67 -8.85 -16.75
N LYS A 176 -2.70 -9.99 -17.47
CA LYS A 176 -1.70 -10.30 -18.48
C LYS A 176 -1.64 -9.19 -19.54
N GLU A 177 -2.80 -8.74 -20.02
CA GLU A 177 -2.87 -7.74 -21.08
C GLU A 177 -2.44 -6.34 -20.63
N LEU A 178 -2.99 -5.88 -19.51
CA LEU A 178 -2.80 -4.53 -18.99
C LEU A 178 -1.46 -4.36 -18.28
N VAL A 179 -0.90 -5.42 -17.69
CA VAL A 179 0.34 -5.34 -16.89
C VAL A 179 1.46 -6.12 -17.56
N TYR A 180 1.35 -7.44 -17.63
CA TYR A 180 2.52 -8.28 -17.95
C TYR A 180 3.02 -8.13 -19.39
N ARG A 181 2.15 -7.79 -20.35
CA ARG A 181 2.58 -7.50 -21.74
C ARG A 181 3.57 -6.36 -21.84
N HIS A 182 3.62 -5.49 -20.82
CA HIS A 182 4.56 -4.38 -20.77
C HIS A 182 5.96 -4.81 -20.33
N TYR A 183 6.15 -5.99 -19.75
CA TYR A 183 7.42 -6.44 -19.19
C TYR A 183 8.31 -7.14 -20.23
N GLN A 184 8.86 -6.33 -21.13
CA GLN A 184 9.78 -6.76 -22.17
C GLN A 184 11.23 -6.48 -21.77
N GLU A 185 12.14 -7.39 -22.10
CA GLU A 185 13.57 -7.21 -21.86
C GLU A 185 14.09 -5.88 -22.45
N GLY A 186 14.94 -5.20 -21.69
CA GLY A 186 15.53 -3.91 -22.04
C GLY A 186 14.63 -2.70 -21.78
N ARG A 187 13.32 -2.88 -21.62
CA ARG A 187 12.39 -1.76 -21.34
C ARG A 187 12.74 -1.11 -20.00
N ALA A 188 12.66 0.23 -19.95
CA ALA A 188 12.80 0.96 -18.71
C ALA A 188 11.57 0.74 -17.82
N ILE A 189 11.79 0.57 -16.53
CA ILE A 189 10.75 0.42 -15.52
C ILE A 189 11.15 1.21 -14.26
N PHE A 190 10.17 1.64 -13.49
CA PHE A 190 10.39 2.25 -12.18
C PHE A 190 10.04 1.29 -11.05
N ILE A 191 10.77 1.38 -9.95
CA ILE A 191 10.37 0.80 -8.67
C ILE A 191 9.99 1.98 -7.80
N ASN A 192 8.70 2.10 -7.50
CA ASN A 192 8.21 3.13 -6.60
C ASN A 192 8.33 2.63 -5.16
N HIS A 193 9.31 3.20 -4.47
CA HIS A 193 9.64 2.91 -3.10
C HIS A 193 8.95 3.95 -2.22
N ALA A 194 7.72 3.65 -1.78
CA ALA A 194 6.95 4.52 -0.89
C ALA A 194 7.41 4.34 0.56
N LYS A 195 7.49 5.43 1.31
CA LYS A 195 7.86 5.45 2.73
C LYS A 195 6.61 5.52 3.59
N LEU A 196 6.75 5.13 4.86
CA LEU A 196 5.65 5.15 5.84
C LEU A 196 5.04 6.55 6.02
N ASN A 197 5.85 7.60 5.88
CA ASN A 197 5.42 9.00 5.99
C ASN A 197 4.74 9.57 4.73
N GLY A 198 4.57 8.78 3.67
CA GLY A 198 3.92 9.18 2.41
C GLY A 198 4.87 9.76 1.36
N ALA A 199 6.15 9.97 1.67
CA ALA A 199 7.15 10.26 0.65
C ALA A 199 7.33 9.06 -0.28
N SER A 200 7.69 9.28 -1.54
CA SER A 200 7.98 8.18 -2.47
C SER A 200 9.16 8.51 -3.37
N PHE A 201 9.97 7.48 -3.66
CA PHE A 201 11.15 7.59 -4.50
C PHE A 201 11.02 6.63 -5.68
N LYS A 202 11.24 7.15 -6.90
CA LYS A 202 11.21 6.35 -8.12
C LYS A 202 12.62 5.92 -8.49
N LEU A 203 12.92 4.64 -8.26
CA LEU A 203 14.17 4.03 -8.66
C LEU A 203 14.04 3.52 -10.10
N ARG A 204 14.83 4.07 -11.02
CA ARG A 204 14.82 3.64 -12.42
C ARG A 204 15.71 2.40 -12.62
N GLY A 205 15.25 1.47 -13.44
CA GLY A 205 16.03 0.33 -13.94
C GLY A 205 15.59 -0.11 -15.32
N ARG A 206 16.16 -1.21 -15.82
CA ARG A 206 15.76 -1.88 -17.06
C ARG A 206 15.41 -3.33 -16.78
N ILE A 207 14.32 -3.81 -17.37
CA ILE A 207 13.91 -5.19 -17.25
C ILE A 207 14.97 -6.09 -17.90
N ARG A 208 15.48 -7.05 -17.14
CA ARG A 208 16.32 -8.14 -17.63
C ARG A 208 15.46 -9.32 -18.03
N GLU A 209 14.50 -9.69 -17.18
CA GLU A 209 13.69 -10.88 -17.38
C GLU A 209 12.37 -10.78 -16.62
N PHE A 210 11.28 -11.23 -17.23
CA PHE A 210 10.03 -11.56 -16.54
C PHE A 210 9.91 -13.10 -16.51
N TYR A 211 9.97 -13.69 -15.32
CA TYR A 211 10.11 -15.13 -15.09
C TYR A 211 9.00 -15.66 -14.18
N GLY A 212 8.84 -16.99 -14.12
CA GLY A 212 8.00 -17.64 -13.09
C GLY A 212 6.52 -17.22 -13.07
N SER A 213 6.01 -16.58 -14.14
CA SER A 213 4.68 -15.96 -14.27
C SER A 213 4.38 -14.74 -13.39
N CYS A 214 5.22 -14.42 -12.40
CA CYS A 214 5.04 -13.27 -11.49
C CYS A 214 6.35 -12.63 -11.00
N GLY A 215 7.51 -13.09 -11.48
CA GLY A 215 8.82 -12.60 -11.08
C GLY A 215 9.43 -11.64 -12.09
N LEU A 216 10.10 -10.59 -11.63
CA LEU A 216 10.76 -9.60 -12.46
C LEU A 216 12.18 -9.35 -11.97
N ARG A 217 13.15 -9.46 -12.89
CA ARG A 217 14.54 -9.05 -12.68
C ARG A 217 14.78 -7.71 -13.34
N ILE A 218 15.25 -6.73 -12.57
CA ILE A 218 15.51 -5.37 -13.03
C ILE A 218 16.99 -5.03 -12.80
N GLU A 219 17.72 -4.69 -13.85
CA GLU A 219 19.08 -4.18 -13.73
C GLU A 219 19.08 -2.67 -13.50
N ARG A 220 19.98 -2.21 -12.63
CA ARG A 220 20.28 -0.81 -12.35
C ARG A 220 21.78 -0.54 -12.52
N ARG A 221 22.12 0.67 -12.93
CA ARG A 221 23.51 1.15 -13.09
C ARG A 221 23.76 2.33 -12.17
N PHE A 222 24.93 2.38 -11.53
CA PHE A 222 25.30 3.39 -10.55
C PHE A 222 26.51 4.21 -11.03
N ARG A 223 26.66 5.42 -10.49
CA ARG A 223 27.69 6.40 -10.88
C ARG A 223 28.64 6.79 -9.73
N GLY A 224 28.83 5.91 -8.75
CA GLY A 224 29.86 6.05 -7.71
C GLY A 224 29.70 7.21 -6.71
N LYS A 225 28.50 7.46 -6.18
CA LYS A 225 28.31 8.46 -5.10
C LYS A 225 27.64 7.81 -3.89
N GLY A 226 28.30 7.90 -2.73
CA GLY A 226 27.81 7.39 -1.45
C GLY A 226 28.14 5.91 -1.22
N ASN A 227 27.47 5.32 -0.24
CA ASN A 227 27.57 3.90 0.10
C ASN A 227 26.24 3.22 -0.20
N TYR A 228 26.24 1.92 -0.48
CA TYR A 228 25.01 1.16 -0.51
C TYR A 228 24.39 1.14 0.90
N ASP A 229 23.19 1.71 1.00
CA ASP A 229 22.43 1.80 2.25
C ASP A 229 22.32 0.41 2.91
N GLY A 230 22.53 0.38 4.23
CA GLY A 230 22.55 -0.83 5.04
C GLY A 230 23.81 -1.69 4.97
N LEU A 231 24.54 -1.68 3.85
CA LEU A 231 25.77 -2.48 3.68
C LEU A 231 27.03 -1.75 4.15
N GLY A 232 27.03 -0.41 4.12
CA GLY A 232 28.21 0.41 4.42
C GLY A 232 29.34 0.28 3.39
N VAL A 233 29.07 -0.33 2.24
CA VAL A 233 30.03 -0.58 1.16
C VAL A 233 30.03 0.60 0.18
N PRO A 234 31.19 1.15 -0.20
CA PRO A 234 31.24 2.29 -1.12
C PRO A 234 30.69 1.95 -2.50
N MET A 235 29.89 2.85 -3.06
CA MET A 235 29.49 2.78 -4.46
C MET A 235 30.63 3.25 -5.34
N GLU A 236 30.94 2.50 -6.39
CA GLU A 236 31.98 2.84 -7.36
C GLU A 236 31.36 3.13 -8.74
N GLU A 237 32.11 3.83 -9.58
CA GLU A 237 31.67 4.08 -10.95
C GLU A 237 31.65 2.79 -11.76
N GLY A 238 30.54 2.54 -12.46
CA GLY A 238 30.36 1.33 -13.25
C GLY A 238 29.77 0.15 -12.48
N ASP A 239 29.61 0.29 -11.16
CA ASP A 239 28.81 -0.65 -10.37
C ASP A 239 27.42 -0.82 -10.97
N TRP A 240 26.88 -2.03 -10.79
CA TRP A 240 25.55 -2.38 -11.23
C TRP A 240 24.85 -3.21 -10.18
N GLY A 241 23.53 -3.29 -10.28
CA GLY A 241 22.74 -4.05 -9.33
C GLY A 241 21.57 -4.73 -10.00
N LEU A 242 21.13 -5.82 -9.38
CA LEU A 242 19.99 -6.61 -9.80
C LEU A 242 18.93 -6.52 -8.71
N VAL A 243 17.74 -6.09 -9.08
CA VAL A 243 16.55 -6.17 -8.24
C VAL A 243 15.75 -7.39 -8.67
N GLU A 244 15.46 -8.27 -7.73
CA GLU A 244 14.58 -9.43 -7.91
C GLU A 244 13.30 -9.17 -7.10
N ALA A 245 12.18 -9.04 -7.79
CA ALA A 245 10.87 -8.77 -7.21
C ALA A 245 9.87 -9.80 -7.71
N GLU A 246 9.07 -10.35 -6.80
CA GLU A 246 7.97 -11.25 -7.11
C GLU A 246 6.66 -10.62 -6.67
N GLU A 247 5.66 -10.63 -7.54
CA GLU A 247 4.37 -10.03 -7.23
C GLU A 247 3.74 -10.70 -6.00
N GLY A 248 3.28 -9.88 -5.05
CA GLY A 248 2.72 -10.34 -3.78
C GLY A 248 3.77 -10.70 -2.71
N SER A 249 5.06 -10.71 -3.05
CA SER A 249 6.13 -10.92 -2.07
C SER A 249 6.23 -9.74 -1.10
N TRP A 250 6.50 -10.04 0.18
CA TRP A 250 6.84 -9.05 1.21
C TRP A 250 8.33 -8.67 1.22
N VAL A 251 9.10 -9.24 0.28
CA VAL A 251 10.55 -9.09 0.21
C VAL A 251 10.94 -8.69 -1.20
N CYS A 252 11.65 -7.57 -1.32
CA CYS A 252 12.33 -7.17 -2.56
C CYS A 252 13.84 -7.36 -2.37
N LYS A 253 14.45 -8.24 -3.17
CA LYS A 253 15.89 -8.50 -3.09
C LYS A 253 16.65 -7.55 -4.00
N ARG A 254 17.76 -7.02 -3.52
CA ARG A 254 18.70 -6.16 -4.25
C ARG A 254 20.10 -6.73 -4.10
N SER A 255 20.72 -7.15 -5.18
CA SER A 255 22.12 -7.57 -5.21
C SER A 255 22.96 -6.49 -5.89
N TYR A 256 24.10 -6.14 -5.31
CA TYR A 256 25.00 -5.12 -5.85
C TYR A 256 26.33 -5.74 -6.24
N PHE A 257 26.86 -5.32 -7.38
CA PHE A 257 28.06 -5.86 -7.99
C PHE A 257 29.00 -4.76 -8.42
N SER A 258 30.30 -5.04 -8.35
CA SER A 258 31.33 -4.17 -8.93
C SER A 258 31.22 -4.15 -10.46
N LEU A 259 31.92 -3.21 -11.11
CA LEU A 259 32.08 -3.22 -12.57
C LEU A 259 32.64 -4.56 -13.09
N GLY A 260 33.51 -5.22 -12.31
CA GLY A 260 34.09 -6.53 -12.62
C GLY A 260 33.14 -7.71 -12.39
N GLY A 261 31.94 -7.48 -11.83
CA GLY A 261 30.95 -8.52 -11.54
C GLY A 261 31.10 -9.19 -10.17
N GLU A 262 31.97 -8.69 -9.30
CA GLU A 262 32.12 -9.22 -7.94
C GLU A 262 30.96 -8.77 -7.05
N LEU A 263 30.40 -9.69 -6.26
CA LEU A 263 29.31 -9.38 -5.34
C LEU A 263 29.82 -8.44 -4.22
N LYS A 264 29.19 -7.27 -4.08
CA LYS A 264 29.46 -6.29 -3.02
C LYS A 264 28.54 -6.49 -1.82
N GLY A 265 27.37 -7.09 -2.03
CA GLY A 265 26.43 -7.47 -0.97
C GLY A 265 25.01 -7.55 -1.49
N GLU A 266 24.12 -7.99 -0.61
CA GLU A 266 22.69 -8.13 -0.89
C GLU A 266 21.87 -7.45 0.21
N VAL A 267 20.78 -6.83 -0.20
CA VAL A 267 19.81 -6.20 0.69
C VAL A 267 18.42 -6.73 0.36
N TYR A 268 17.74 -7.23 1.36
CA TYR A 268 16.39 -7.78 1.29
C TYR A 268 15.47 -6.81 2.02
N ASN A 269 14.76 -5.99 1.26
CA ASN A 269 13.87 -5.00 1.82
C ASN A 269 12.55 -5.64 2.24
N ILE A 270 12.18 -5.50 3.51
CA ILE A 270 10.87 -5.92 4.01
C ILE A 270 9.89 -4.82 3.70
N ASN A 271 8.91 -5.14 2.86
CA ASN A 271 7.91 -4.21 2.36
C ASN A 271 6.52 -4.84 2.38
N THR A 272 5.51 -4.01 2.19
CA THR A 272 4.16 -4.52 1.86
C THR A 272 4.20 -5.30 0.55
N PRO A 273 3.30 -6.27 0.33
CA PRO A 273 3.26 -7.09 -0.88
C PRO A 273 3.44 -6.29 -2.18
N ILE A 274 4.44 -6.66 -2.98
CA ILE A 274 4.80 -5.91 -4.18
C ILE A 274 3.68 -6.00 -5.22
N GLU A 275 3.22 -4.84 -5.69
CA GLU A 275 2.22 -4.70 -6.75
C GLU A 275 2.89 -4.40 -8.09
N PHE A 276 2.38 -5.02 -9.15
CA PHE A 276 2.91 -4.88 -10.51
C PHE A 276 1.96 -3.99 -11.34
N TYR A 277 2.49 -2.90 -11.89
CA TYR A 277 1.80 -1.94 -12.76
C TYR A 277 2.52 -1.84 -14.13
N PRO A 278 1.86 -1.35 -15.20
CA PRO A 278 2.40 -1.40 -16.57
C PRO A 278 3.81 -0.83 -16.72
N ASP A 279 4.12 0.24 -15.98
CA ASP A 279 5.39 0.98 -16.06
C ASP A 279 6.18 1.00 -14.74
N MET A 280 5.67 0.34 -13.70
CA MET A 280 6.31 0.38 -12.39
C MET A 280 5.95 -0.79 -11.48
N LEU A 281 6.83 -1.06 -10.53
CA LEU A 281 6.52 -1.81 -9.32
C LEU A 281 6.13 -0.83 -8.21
N TYR A 282 5.22 -1.23 -7.33
CA TYR A 282 4.80 -0.43 -6.17
C TYR A 282 4.85 -1.27 -4.91
N TYR A 283 5.42 -0.70 -3.86
CA TYR A 283 5.30 -1.21 -2.50
C TYR A 283 5.56 -0.08 -1.51
N ILE A 284 5.14 -0.27 -0.28
CA ILE A 284 5.50 0.56 0.86
C ILE A 284 6.62 -0.13 1.61
N ASP A 285 7.73 0.56 1.74
CA ASP A 285 8.85 0.17 2.58
C ASP A 285 8.42 0.20 4.04
N LEU A 286 8.59 -0.93 4.73
CA LEU A 286 8.28 -1.05 6.16
C LEU A 286 9.47 -0.64 7.02
N GLU A 287 10.55 -0.11 6.43
CA GLU A 287 11.73 0.39 7.13
C GLU A 287 12.34 -0.71 8.02
N VAL A 288 12.47 -1.90 7.46
CA VAL A 288 13.27 -3.00 8.00
C VAL A 288 13.94 -3.70 6.82
N ASP A 289 15.26 -3.85 6.90
CA ASP A 289 16.05 -4.53 5.88
C ASP A 289 16.78 -5.72 6.50
N VAL A 290 16.95 -6.79 5.72
CA VAL A 290 17.91 -7.85 6.03
C VAL A 290 19.05 -7.74 5.05
N VAL A 291 20.29 -7.69 5.53
CA VAL A 291 21.48 -7.57 4.67
C VAL A 291 22.30 -8.85 4.71
N ARG A 292 22.98 -9.16 3.60
CA ARG A 292 23.97 -10.23 3.50
C ARG A 292 25.24 -9.69 2.85
N TRP A 293 26.35 -9.77 3.57
CA TRP A 293 27.67 -9.39 3.06
C TRP A 293 28.32 -10.53 2.25
N PRO A 294 29.34 -10.25 1.43
CA PRO A 294 30.02 -11.27 0.62
C PRO A 294 30.67 -12.40 1.42
N ASP A 295 31.06 -12.12 2.68
CA ASP A 295 31.57 -13.11 3.64
C ASP A 295 30.49 -14.04 4.22
N GLY A 296 29.22 -13.82 3.83
CA GLY A 296 28.06 -14.55 4.29
C GLY A 296 27.41 -13.96 5.56
N ARG A 297 28.04 -13.04 6.28
CA ARG A 297 27.41 -12.44 7.46
C ARG A 297 26.05 -11.85 7.11
N THR A 298 25.07 -12.01 8.00
CA THR A 298 23.74 -11.42 7.87
C THR A 298 23.43 -10.52 9.05
N ALA A 299 22.53 -9.56 8.84
CA ALA A 299 21.96 -8.75 9.93
C ALA A 299 20.57 -8.25 9.55
N VAL A 300 19.68 -8.14 10.52
CA VAL A 300 18.49 -7.26 10.43
C VAL A 300 18.92 -5.83 10.82
N ILE A 301 18.53 -4.84 10.02
CA ILE A 301 18.88 -3.43 10.21
C ILE A 301 17.66 -2.52 10.03
N ASP A 302 17.85 -1.23 10.34
CA ASP A 302 16.93 -0.10 10.09
C ASP A 302 15.57 -0.12 10.81
N THR A 303 15.41 -0.90 11.87
CA THR A 303 14.12 -1.07 12.59
C THR A 303 13.57 0.19 13.27
N GLU A 304 14.38 1.23 13.45
CA GLU A 304 13.97 2.49 14.10
C GLU A 304 12.81 3.17 13.36
N GLY A 305 12.82 3.11 12.03
CA GLY A 305 11.78 3.69 11.18
C GLY A 305 10.43 3.00 11.34
N LEU A 306 10.42 1.66 11.38
CA LEU A 306 9.23 0.86 11.68
C LEU A 306 8.65 1.21 13.06
N GLU A 307 9.51 1.29 14.07
CA GLU A 307 9.08 1.63 15.44
C GLU A 307 8.52 3.05 15.53
N GLU A 308 9.13 4.01 14.83
CA GLU A 308 8.60 5.37 14.73
C GLU A 308 7.25 5.40 14.02
N GLY A 309 7.10 4.65 12.92
CA GLY A 309 5.81 4.48 12.23
C GLY A 309 4.72 3.94 13.15
N LEU A 310 5.05 3.00 14.05
CA LEU A 310 4.11 2.52 15.07
C LEU A 310 3.79 3.62 16.11
N ARG A 311 4.81 4.31 16.63
CA ARG A 311 4.63 5.40 17.62
C ARG A 311 3.77 6.54 17.09
N GLN A 312 3.94 6.90 15.82
CA GLN A 312 3.13 7.92 15.15
C GLN A 312 1.73 7.44 14.78
N GLY A 313 1.42 6.15 15.02
CA GLY A 313 0.14 5.54 14.70
C GLY A 313 -0.06 5.23 13.22
N PHE A 314 0.99 5.29 12.39
CA PHE A 314 0.90 4.96 10.96
C PHE A 314 0.66 3.47 10.74
N LEU A 315 1.24 2.64 11.60
CA LEU A 315 1.15 1.19 11.55
C LEU A 315 0.24 0.64 12.65
N THR A 316 -0.20 -0.60 12.48
CA THR A 316 -0.76 -1.41 13.56
C THR A 316 0.33 -2.26 14.20
N GLU A 317 0.12 -2.68 15.45
CA GLU A 317 1.01 -3.64 16.11
C GLU A 317 1.13 -4.96 15.32
N GLU A 318 0.05 -5.37 14.65
CA GLU A 318 0.01 -6.57 13.81
C GLU A 318 0.96 -6.47 12.62
N LEU A 319 0.88 -5.37 11.85
CA LEU A 319 1.76 -5.14 10.69
C LEU A 319 3.23 -5.02 11.13
N THR A 320 3.50 -4.31 12.23
CA THR A 320 4.85 -4.18 12.80
C THR A 320 5.41 -5.54 13.21
N SER A 321 4.62 -6.35 13.93
CA SER A 321 5.03 -7.68 14.38
C SER A 321 5.29 -8.61 13.20
N ARG A 322 4.45 -8.55 12.16
CA ARG A 322 4.62 -9.29 10.91
C ARG A 322 5.93 -8.93 10.21
N ALA A 323 6.23 -7.64 10.05
CA ALA A 323 7.46 -7.17 9.41
C ALA A 323 8.71 -7.68 10.15
N LEU A 324 8.73 -7.58 11.48
CA LEU A 324 9.84 -8.06 12.30
C LEU A 324 9.99 -9.59 12.25
N SER A 325 8.88 -10.33 12.26
CA SER A 325 8.92 -11.79 12.12
C SER A 325 9.49 -12.19 10.77
N LEU A 326 9.01 -11.57 9.68
CA LEU A 326 9.49 -11.82 8.32
C LEU A 326 10.99 -11.54 8.18
N ALA A 327 11.48 -10.46 8.78
CA ALA A 327 12.90 -10.11 8.78
C ALA A 327 13.74 -11.19 9.48
N ARG A 328 13.34 -11.61 10.69
CA ARG A 328 14.04 -12.64 11.47
C ARG A 328 14.02 -14.00 10.79
N ASP A 329 12.87 -14.41 10.25
CA ASP A 329 12.70 -15.68 9.54
C ASP A 329 13.52 -15.70 8.24
N LEU A 330 13.63 -14.55 7.56
CA LEU A 330 14.49 -14.41 6.39
C LEU A 330 15.97 -14.49 6.76
N GLU A 331 16.41 -13.77 7.80
CA GLU A 331 17.78 -13.83 8.30
C GLU A 331 18.18 -15.27 8.66
N ALA A 332 17.36 -15.98 9.43
CA ALA A 332 17.61 -17.36 9.82
C ALA A 332 17.72 -18.31 8.61
N ARG A 333 16.89 -18.12 7.58
CA ARG A 333 16.99 -18.89 6.33
C ARG A 333 18.28 -18.60 5.56
N LEU A 334 18.71 -17.35 5.51
CA LEU A 334 19.94 -16.95 4.84
C LEU A 334 21.18 -17.51 5.54
N GLN A 335 21.17 -17.60 6.87
CA GLN A 335 22.20 -18.27 7.66
C GLN A 335 22.19 -19.80 7.43
N GLY A 336 21.01 -20.42 7.44
CA GLY A 336 20.87 -21.87 7.23
C GLY A 336 21.28 -22.35 5.83
N ALA A 337 21.15 -21.49 4.81
CA ALA A 337 21.63 -21.77 3.46
C ALA A 337 23.17 -21.84 3.34
N GLN A 338 23.92 -21.45 4.37
CA GLN A 338 25.40 -21.55 4.41
C GLN A 338 25.90 -22.90 4.90
N GLY A 339 25.05 -23.67 5.58
CA GLY A 339 25.40 -24.96 6.17
C GLY A 339 25.13 -26.18 5.28
N ARG A 340 24.86 -25.99 3.98
CA ARG A 340 24.55 -27.06 3.02
C ARG A 340 25.52 -27.09 1.86
#